data_AF-A0A8H9FQQ5-F1
#
_entry.id   AF-A0A8H9FQQ5-F1
#
_cell.length_a   1.000
_cell.length_b   1.000
_cell.length_c   1.000
_cell.angle_alpha   90.00
_cell.angle_beta   90.00
_cell.angle_gamma   90.00
#
_symmetry.space_group_name_H-M   'P 1'
#
loop_
_entity.id
_entity.type
_entity.pdbx_description
1 polymer ?
#
loop_
_entity_poly.entity_id
_entity_poly.type
_entity_poly.pdbx_seq_one_letter_code
_entity_poly.pdbx_strand_id
1 'polypeptide(L)'
;MRMRAEPSFITLLGEQVRHEFTASQQYIAIAVWFDDLDLPRLAERFYAQSVEERNHAMMMVRYMLDPDWSVTITKRTGTDWFQVEEHLAREPQDDPDDARAPEVAGGMLSAG
;
A
#
# COMPACT_ATOMS: atom_id res chain seq x y z
N MET A 1 -24.36 6.51 26.85
CA MET A 1 -23.83 6.92 25.54
C MET A 1 -22.31 6.90 25.62
N ARG A 2 -21.63 5.95 24.95
CA ARG A 2 -20.16 5.94 24.87
C ARG A 2 -19.75 6.89 23.75
N MET A 3 -19.10 8.02 24.09
CA MET A 3 -18.34 8.79 23.09
C MET A 3 -17.14 7.94 22.68
N ARG A 4 -16.99 7.66 21.38
CA ARG A 4 -15.71 7.21 20.83
C ARG A 4 -14.78 8.43 20.78
N ALA A 5 -13.54 8.26 21.23
CA ALA A 5 -12.53 9.29 21.04
C ALA A 5 -12.17 9.36 19.55
N GLU A 6 -12.06 10.57 19.00
CA GLU A 6 -11.60 10.76 17.63
C GLU A 6 -10.13 10.33 17.50
N PRO A 7 -9.75 9.67 16.40
CA PRO A 7 -8.38 9.26 16.17
C PRO A 7 -7.45 10.48 16.08
N SER A 8 -6.24 10.35 16.63
CA SER A 8 -5.25 11.41 16.56
C SER A 8 -4.76 11.62 15.12
N PHE A 9 -4.25 12.81 14.81
CA PHE A 9 -3.59 13.08 13.54
C PHE A 9 -2.49 12.06 13.22
N ILE A 10 -1.68 11.68 14.22
CA ILE A 10 -0.60 10.70 14.06
C ILE A 10 -1.15 9.32 13.69
N THR A 11 -2.29 8.93 14.27
CA THR A 11 -2.98 7.68 13.95
C THR A 11 -3.46 7.68 12.49
N LEU A 12 -4.16 8.74 12.07
CA LEU A 12 -4.68 8.89 10.72
C LEU A 12 -3.55 8.97 9.68
N LEU A 13 -2.46 9.67 10.00
CA LEU A 13 -1.30 9.74 9.12
C LEU A 13 -0.62 8.37 8.95
N GLY A 14 -0.51 7.60 10.04
CA GLY A 14 -0.02 6.22 9.96
C GLY A 14 -0.96 5.28 9.18
N GLU A 15 -2.26 5.52 9.20
CA GLU A 15 -3.22 4.84 8.32
C GLU A 15 -3.02 5.23 6.85
N GLN A 16 -2.82 6.52 6.57
CA GLN A 16 -2.58 6.99 5.21
C GLN A 16 -1.29 6.42 4.62
N VAL A 17 -0.22 6.33 5.42
CA VAL A 17 1.01 5.63 5.00
C VAL A 17 0.73 4.20 4.56
N ARG A 18 -0.13 3.46 5.27
CA ARG A 18 -0.53 2.10 4.85
C ARG A 18 -1.33 2.13 3.55
N HIS A 19 -2.27 3.06 3.40
CA HIS A 19 -3.05 3.19 2.17
C HIS A 19 -2.16 3.40 0.95
N GLU A 20 -1.17 4.30 1.02
CA GLU A 20 -0.28 4.55 -0.12
C GLU A 20 0.62 3.35 -0.45
N PHE A 21 1.12 2.63 0.56
CA PHE A 21 1.86 1.39 0.30
C PHE A 21 0.98 0.30 -0.32
N THR A 22 -0.27 0.15 0.15
CA THR A 22 -1.23 -0.79 -0.44
C THR A 22 -1.56 -0.40 -1.88
N ALA A 23 -1.82 0.88 -2.15
CA ALA A 23 -2.10 1.39 -3.49
C ALA A 23 -0.90 1.16 -4.43
N SER A 24 0.32 1.38 -3.94
CA SER A 24 1.55 1.06 -4.68
C SER A 24 1.59 -0.42 -5.10
N GLN A 25 1.33 -1.36 -4.18
CA GLN A 25 1.33 -2.80 -4.50
C GLN A 25 0.20 -3.17 -5.47
N GLN A 26 -0.99 -2.56 -5.32
CA GLN A 26 -2.11 -2.80 -6.24
C GLN A 26 -1.80 -2.31 -7.65
N TYR A 27 -1.14 -1.16 -7.80
CA TYR A 27 -0.72 -0.68 -9.10
C TYR A 27 0.37 -1.56 -9.74
N ILE A 28 1.26 -2.16 -8.94
CA ILE A 28 2.18 -3.19 -9.46
C ILE A 28 1.39 -4.38 -9.99
N ALA A 29 0.42 -4.89 -9.23
CA ALA A 29 -0.37 -6.05 -9.66
C ALA A 29 -1.17 -5.77 -10.94
N ILE A 30 -1.75 -4.57 -11.08
CA ILE A 30 -2.41 -4.14 -12.32
C ILE A 30 -1.41 -4.01 -13.48
N ALA A 31 -0.24 -3.44 -13.24
CA ALA A 31 0.79 -3.29 -14.27
C ALA A 31 1.23 -4.66 -14.82
N VAL A 32 1.46 -5.63 -13.94
CA VAL A 32 1.80 -7.02 -14.29
C VAL A 32 0.67 -7.67 -15.10
N TRP A 33 -0.60 -7.47 -14.71
CA TRP A 33 -1.74 -7.97 -15.47
C TRP A 33 -1.81 -7.38 -16.89
N PHE A 34 -1.55 -6.08 -17.07
CA PHE A 34 -1.48 -5.47 -18.40
C PHE A 34 -0.28 -5.93 -19.22
N ASP A 35 0.88 -6.18 -18.59
CA ASP A 35 2.04 -6.74 -19.27
C ASP A 35 1.77 -8.15 -19.80
N ASP A 36 1.08 -9.00 -19.02
CA ASP A 36 0.70 -10.36 -19.44
C ASP A 36 -0.27 -10.37 -20.63
N LEU A 37 -1.05 -9.31 -20.80
CA LEU A 37 -1.95 -9.11 -21.93
C LEU A 37 -1.30 -8.43 -23.14
N ASP A 38 0.03 -8.28 -23.18
CA ASP A 38 0.77 -7.57 -24.22
C ASP A 38 0.30 -6.10 -24.39
N LEU A 39 -0.04 -5.42 -23.29
CA LEU A 39 -0.48 -4.01 -23.25
C LEU A 39 0.55 -3.08 -22.57
N PRO A 40 1.78 -2.95 -23.12
CA PRO A 40 2.93 -2.36 -22.42
C PRO A 40 2.76 -0.87 -22.09
N ARG A 41 1.99 -0.12 -22.88
CA ARG A 41 1.73 1.31 -22.58
C ARG A 41 0.82 1.51 -21.38
N LEU A 42 -0.10 0.59 -21.14
CA LEU A 42 -0.96 0.61 -19.96
C LEU A 42 -0.17 0.14 -18.73
N ALA A 43 0.61 -0.93 -18.88
CA ALA A 43 1.51 -1.41 -17.84
C ALA A 43 2.50 -0.32 -17.38
N GLU A 44 3.18 0.37 -18.32
CA GLU A 44 4.10 1.47 -18.02
C GLU A 44 3.45 2.55 -17.15
N ARG A 45 2.20 2.92 -17.47
CA ARG A 45 1.45 3.90 -16.67
C ARG A 45 1.24 3.42 -15.24
N PHE A 46 0.85 2.17 -15.04
CA PHE A 46 0.59 1.64 -13.70
C PHE A 46 1.88 1.38 -12.90
N TYR A 47 2.99 1.02 -13.56
CA TYR A 47 4.30 1.03 -12.89
C TYR A 47 4.71 2.44 -12.45
N ALA A 48 4.45 3.47 -13.25
CA ALA A 48 4.74 4.84 -12.83
C ALA A 48 3.87 5.25 -11.61
N GLN A 49 2.57 4.93 -11.64
CA GLN A 49 1.66 5.20 -10.52
C GLN A 49 2.08 4.45 -9.24
N SER A 50 2.54 3.20 -9.34
CA SER A 50 3.02 2.48 -8.14
C SER A 50 4.21 3.16 -7.47
N VAL A 51 5.12 3.74 -8.26
CA VAL A 51 6.26 4.50 -7.75
C VAL A 51 5.82 5.82 -7.13
N GLU A 52 4.84 6.52 -7.73
CA GLU A 52 4.25 7.74 -7.17
C GLU A 52 3.67 7.50 -5.77
N GLU A 53 2.83 6.48 -5.59
CA GLU A 53 2.23 6.21 -4.27
C GLU A 53 3.27 5.73 -3.25
N ARG A 54 4.24 4.92 -3.68
CA ARG A 54 5.37 4.57 -2.81
C ARG A 54 6.10 5.82 -2.33
N ASN A 55 6.29 6.81 -3.19
CA ASN A 55 6.96 8.05 -2.82
C ASN A 55 6.09 8.91 -1.89
N HIS A 56 4.77 8.98 -2.10
CA HIS A 56 3.84 9.60 -1.17
C HIS A 56 3.93 8.98 0.24
N ALA A 57 3.89 7.65 0.32
CA ALA A 57 4.05 6.91 1.57
C ALA A 57 5.38 7.30 2.28
N MET A 58 6.48 7.29 1.52
CA MET A 58 7.81 7.58 2.06
C MET A 58 7.98 9.04 2.48
N MET A 59 7.32 10.00 1.82
CA MET A 59 7.29 11.40 2.27
C MET A 59 6.61 11.54 3.64
N MET A 60 5.46 10.88 3.83
CA MET A 60 4.77 10.87 5.12
C MET A 60 5.58 10.18 6.21
N VAL A 61 6.23 9.06 5.90
CA VAL A 61 7.15 8.38 6.83
C VAL A 61 8.25 9.33 7.31
N ARG A 62 8.88 10.07 6.39
CA ARG A 62 9.94 11.02 6.75
C ARG A 62 9.42 12.15 7.64
N TYR A 63 8.29 12.74 7.26
CA TYR A 63 7.62 13.75 8.07
C TYR A 63 7.30 13.26 9.50
N MET A 64 6.94 11.99 9.68
CA MET A 64 6.69 11.41 11.01
C MET A 64 7.98 11.15 11.80
N LEU A 65 9.07 10.78 11.14
CA LEU A 65 10.34 10.46 11.79
C LEU A 65 11.13 11.72 12.19
N ASP A 66 10.98 12.83 11.46
CA ASP A 66 11.65 14.10 11.78
C ASP A 66 11.39 14.61 13.23
N PRO A 67 10.16 14.50 13.79
CA PRO A 67 9.87 14.78 15.20
C PRO A 67 9.92 13.54 16.13
N ASP A 68 10.57 12.44 15.72
CA ASP A 68 10.67 11.17 16.47
C ASP A 68 9.33 10.46 16.74
N TRP A 69 8.31 10.61 15.87
CA TRP A 69 7.07 9.84 16.02
C TRP A 69 7.25 8.39 15.54
N SER A 70 6.65 7.45 16.27
CA SER A 70 6.64 6.05 15.88
C SER A 70 5.73 5.83 14.66
N VAL A 71 6.26 5.19 13.62
CA VAL A 71 5.49 4.72 12.46
C VAL A 71 5.49 3.20 12.40
N THR A 72 4.31 2.59 12.22
CA THR A 72 4.17 1.13 12.03
C THR A 72 3.54 0.88 10.68
N ILE A 73 4.36 0.40 9.74
CA ILE A 73 3.93 0.12 8.35
C ILE A 73 3.19 -1.20 8.26
N THR A 74 3.75 -2.24 8.89
CA THR A 74 3.14 -3.57 8.94
C THR A 74 2.98 -4.04 10.39
N LYS A 75 1.88 -4.75 10.67
CA LYS A 75 1.72 -5.46 11.94
C LYS A 75 2.55 -6.75 11.86
N ARG A 76 3.75 -6.73 12.43
CA ARG A 76 4.56 -7.93 12.60
C ARG A 76 4.08 -8.77 13.80
N THR A 77 4.23 -10.09 13.71
CA THR A 77 4.19 -10.97 14.89
C THR A 77 5.60 -11.06 15.47
N GLY A 78 5.84 -10.46 16.65
CA GLY A 78 7.13 -10.52 17.35
C GLY A 78 7.95 -9.21 17.33
N THR A 79 9.17 -9.28 17.87
CA THR A 79 10.06 -8.12 18.10
C THR A 79 11.27 -8.04 17.16
N ASP A 80 11.50 -9.06 16.33
CA ASP A 80 12.66 -9.15 15.45
C ASP A 80 12.40 -8.46 14.09
N TRP A 81 13.36 -7.66 13.65
CA TRP A 81 13.33 -6.91 12.38
C TRP A 81 13.67 -7.78 11.17
N PHE A 82 14.27 -8.97 11.38
CA PHE A 82 14.70 -9.87 10.29
C PHE A 82 13.65 -10.90 9.85
N GLN A 83 12.42 -10.89 10.40
CA GLN A 83 11.38 -11.89 10.09
C GLN A 83 10.29 -11.42 9.11
N VAL A 84 10.44 -10.26 8.46
CA VAL A 84 9.45 -9.78 7.47
C VAL A 84 9.28 -10.79 6.32
N GLU A 85 10.39 -11.34 5.83
CA GLU A 85 10.42 -12.39 4.79
C GLU A 85 9.64 -13.64 5.20
N GLU A 86 9.76 -14.06 6.46
CA GLU A 86 9.13 -15.28 6.97
C GLU A 86 7.61 -15.10 7.21
N HIS A 87 7.15 -13.86 7.42
CA HIS A 87 5.72 -13.56 7.48
C HIS A 87 5.09 -13.52 6.08
N LEU A 88 5.74 -12.87 5.11
CA LEU A 88 5.27 -12.83 3.72
C LEU A 88 5.17 -14.23 3.09
N ALA A 89 6.12 -15.11 3.41
CA ALA A 89 6.12 -16.49 2.91
C ALA A 89 4.96 -17.38 3.40
N ARG A 90 4.17 -16.93 4.39
CA ARG A 90 3.05 -17.71 4.96
C ARG A 90 1.67 -17.21 4.53
N GLU A 91 1.57 -16.16 3.72
CA GLU A 91 0.28 -15.80 3.15
C GLU A 91 -0.16 -16.85 2.13
N PRO A 92 -1.37 -17.42 2.24
CA PRO A 92 -1.91 -18.31 1.22
C PRO A 92 -2.09 -17.50 -0.06
N GLN A 93 -1.42 -17.94 -1.12
CA GLN A 93 -1.63 -17.42 -2.47
C GLN A 93 -3.10 -17.64 -2.85
N ASP A 94 -3.83 -16.57 -3.16
CA ASP A 94 -5.17 -16.69 -3.75
C ASP A 94 -5.12 -17.41 -5.11
N ASP A 95 -6.26 -17.96 -5.50
CA ASP A 95 -6.48 -18.84 -6.65
C ASP A 95 -5.76 -18.34 -7.92
N PRO A 96 -4.78 -19.10 -8.46
CA PRO A 96 -3.98 -18.68 -9.61
C PRO A 96 -4.79 -18.54 -10.91
N ASP A 97 -6.05 -19.00 -10.94
CA ASP A 97 -6.93 -18.94 -12.12
C ASP A 97 -7.91 -17.74 -12.11
N ASP A 98 -7.84 -16.81 -11.14
CA ASP A 98 -8.67 -15.58 -11.18
C ASP A 98 -8.08 -14.54 -12.16
N ALA A 99 -8.62 -14.51 -13.38
CA ALA A 99 -8.17 -13.62 -14.46
C ALA A 99 -8.64 -12.15 -14.32
N ARG A 100 -9.25 -11.76 -13.19
CA ARG A 100 -9.71 -10.38 -12.96
C ARG A 100 -8.55 -9.50 -12.54
N ALA A 101 -8.57 -8.25 -13.03
CA ALA A 101 -7.67 -7.23 -12.52
C ALA A 101 -7.90 -7.03 -11.00
N PRO A 102 -6.84 -6.82 -10.20
CA PRO A 102 -6.94 -6.59 -8.77
C PRO A 102 -7.83 -5.39 -8.42
N GLU A 103 -8.59 -5.48 -7.33
CA GLU A 103 -9.35 -4.34 -6.81
C GLU A 103 -8.42 -3.26 -6.27
N VAL A 104 -8.58 -2.00 -6.70
CA VAL A 104 -7.78 -0.85 -6.22
C VAL A 104 -8.48 -0.19 -5.05
N ALA A 105 -7.82 -0.18 -3.90
CA ALA A 105 -8.24 0.49 -2.68
C ALA A 105 -7.62 1.89 -2.62
N GLY A 106 -7.98 2.77 -3.56
CA GLY A 106 -7.38 4.09 -3.63
C GLY A 106 -7.99 5.02 -4.66
N GLY A 107 -8.94 5.85 -4.22
CA GLY A 107 -9.19 7.18 -4.78
C GLY A 107 -9.92 7.27 -6.12
N MET A 108 -11.23 7.54 -6.08
CA MET A 108 -11.92 8.29 -7.13
C MET A 108 -11.19 9.62 -7.36
N LEU A 109 -10.47 9.75 -8.48
CA LEU A 109 -10.15 11.06 -9.01
C LEU A 109 -11.44 11.66 -9.58
N SER A 110 -12.03 12.58 -8.81
CA SER A 110 -13.05 13.51 -9.26
C SER A 110 -12.59 14.18 -10.55
N ALA A 111 -13.24 13.83 -11.65
CA ALA A 111 -13.28 14.68 -12.83
C ALA A 111 -14.31 15.80 -12.57
N GLY A 112 -13.82 17.03 -12.45
CA GLY A 112 -14.64 18.23 -12.30
C GLY A 112 -13.78 19.48 -12.26
#